data_AF-A0A810CRG6-F1
#
_entry.id   AF-A0A810CRG6-F1
#
_cell.length_a   1.000
_cell.length_b   1.000
_cell.length_c   1.000
_cell.angle_alpha   90.00
_cell.angle_beta   90.00
_cell.angle_gamma   90.00
#
_symmetry.space_group_name_H-M   'P 1'
#
loop_
_entity.id
_entity.type
_entity.pdbx_description
1 polymer ?
#
loop_
_entity_poly.entity_id
_entity_poly.type
_entity_poly.pdbx_seq_one_letter_code
_entity_poly.pdbx_strand_id
1 'polypeptide(L)'
;MVWIEREWRAELVARHPLLFHPDAGKSCGMPGHPICGPGWRDILDRCCIRISALLWTDDRFRFLEIREERGSVQFEWRCSLPAGAQRLLHRAIALAEARSLTTCEVCGDVGRLHVNDGWHATRCAVHATGQLVQTRPGDDDLHMVQETGGANGSVLVARYDRATDSLVYLPPGSRGIKG
;
A
#
# COMPACT_ATOMS: atom_id res chain seq x y z
N MET A 1 20.08 -30.35 0.33
CA MET A 1 19.99 -29.30 -0.70
C MET A 1 19.00 -28.28 -0.18
N VAL A 2 19.47 -27.34 0.65
CA VAL A 2 18.61 -26.30 1.22
C VAL A 2 18.47 -25.26 0.12
N TRP A 3 17.31 -25.21 -0.53
CA TRP A 3 16.96 -24.06 -1.34
C TRP A 3 16.97 -22.88 -0.39
N ILE A 4 17.96 -21.99 -0.51
CA ILE A 4 17.86 -20.67 0.09
C ILE A 4 16.71 -20.02 -0.66
N GLU A 5 15.51 -20.17 -0.12
CA GLU A 5 14.34 -19.45 -0.58
C GLU A 5 14.73 -17.98 -0.45
N ARG A 6 15.08 -17.35 -1.58
CA ARG A 6 15.48 -15.96 -1.59
C ARG A 6 14.29 -15.18 -1.05
N GLU A 7 14.48 -14.62 0.13
CA GLU A 7 13.46 -13.86 0.80
C GLU A 7 12.99 -12.74 -0.12
N TRP A 8 11.71 -12.76 -0.52
CA TRP A 8 11.16 -11.83 -1.52
C TRP A 8 11.37 -10.35 -1.15
N ARG A 9 11.50 -10.05 0.15
CA ARG A 9 11.80 -8.71 0.68
C ARG A 9 13.19 -8.25 0.25
N ALA A 10 14.19 -9.12 0.35
CA ALA A 10 15.54 -8.82 -0.09
C ALA A 10 15.57 -8.58 -1.62
N GLU A 11 14.77 -9.33 -2.39
CA GLU A 11 14.64 -9.11 -3.83
C GLU A 11 13.97 -7.77 -4.17
N LEU A 12 12.94 -7.38 -3.42
CA LEU A 12 12.28 -6.08 -3.57
C LEU A 12 13.26 -4.93 -3.28
N VAL A 13 13.97 -5.01 -2.16
CA VAL A 13 14.97 -4.01 -1.76
C VAL A 13 16.09 -3.88 -2.80
N ALA A 14 16.59 -5.02 -3.30
CA ALA A 14 17.64 -5.03 -4.32
C ALA A 14 17.17 -4.48 -5.67
N ARG A 15 15.88 -4.63 -6.02
CA ARG A 15 15.31 -4.09 -7.27
C ARG A 15 15.13 -2.58 -7.23
N HIS A 16 14.93 -2.01 -6.04
CA HIS A 16 14.60 -0.58 -5.87
C HIS A 16 15.57 0.13 -4.90
N PRO A 17 16.89 0.10 -5.15
CA PRO A 17 17.89 0.60 -4.20
C PRO A 17 17.75 2.10 -3.90
N LEU A 18 17.21 2.89 -4.84
CA LEU A 18 16.96 4.34 -4.63
C LEU A 18 15.80 4.64 -3.66
N LEU A 19 14.94 3.66 -3.37
CA LEU A 19 13.82 3.83 -2.45
C LEU A 19 14.15 3.34 -1.05
N PHE A 20 14.91 2.24 -0.96
CA PHE A 20 15.24 1.59 0.30
C PHE A 20 16.61 1.99 0.84
N HIS A 21 17.55 2.41 -0.02
CA HIS A 21 18.93 2.74 0.33
C HIS A 21 19.57 1.70 1.26
N PRO A 22 19.72 0.44 0.79
CA PRO A 22 20.22 -0.64 1.62
C PRO A 22 21.64 -0.37 2.12
N ASP A 23 21.85 -0.57 3.41
CA ASP A 23 23.19 -0.64 3.98
C ASP A 23 23.85 -1.94 3.51
N ALA A 24 25.11 -1.87 3.07
CA ALA A 24 25.86 -3.03 2.64
C ALA A 24 25.90 -4.09 3.76
N GLY A 25 25.26 -5.24 3.55
CA GLY A 25 25.31 -6.39 4.45
C GLY A 25 24.15 -6.57 5.43
N LYS A 26 23.12 -5.70 5.42
CA LYS A 26 21.89 -5.89 6.22
C LYS A 26 20.67 -6.10 5.32
N SER A 27 19.97 -7.22 5.49
CA SER A 27 18.71 -7.50 4.78
C SER A 27 17.46 -7.29 5.64
N CYS A 28 17.57 -7.38 6.97
CA CYS A 28 16.46 -7.20 7.92
C CYS A 28 16.71 -6.03 8.89
N GLY A 29 15.64 -5.42 9.40
CA GLY A 29 15.71 -4.33 10.38
C GLY A 29 16.24 -2.99 9.85
N MET A 30 16.38 -2.86 8.53
CA MET A 30 16.66 -1.58 7.86
C MET A 30 15.39 -0.75 7.67
N PRO A 31 15.49 0.59 7.64
CA PRO A 31 14.35 1.44 7.31
C PRO A 31 13.67 1.00 6.00
N GLY A 32 12.34 0.99 6.02
CA GLY A 32 11.51 0.58 4.89
C GLY A 32 11.47 -0.93 4.62
N HIS A 33 12.13 -1.77 5.42
CA HIS A 33 12.00 -3.23 5.27
C HIS A 33 10.53 -3.67 5.46
N PRO A 34 9.89 -4.38 4.52
CA PRO A 34 8.47 -4.71 4.62
C PRO A 34 8.13 -5.67 5.76
N ILE A 35 7.26 -5.24 6.69
CA ILE A 35 6.70 -6.07 7.77
C ILE A 35 5.25 -6.41 7.41
N CYS A 36 5.07 -7.19 6.35
CA CYS A 36 3.77 -7.65 5.86
C CYS A 36 3.91 -9.00 5.12
N GLY A 37 2.78 -9.65 4.80
CA GLY A 37 2.78 -10.96 4.15
C GLY A 37 3.22 -10.96 2.67
N PRO A 38 3.69 -12.12 2.16
CA PRO A 38 4.21 -12.26 0.78
C PRO A 38 3.17 -12.04 -0.32
N GLY A 39 1.88 -12.20 -0.02
CA GLY A 39 0.79 -11.94 -0.96
C GLY A 39 0.71 -10.49 -1.43
N TRP A 40 1.36 -9.56 -0.72
CA TRP A 40 1.44 -8.15 -1.12
C TRP A 40 2.73 -7.78 -1.86
N ARG A 41 3.61 -8.74 -2.15
CA ARG A 41 4.86 -8.50 -2.89
C ARG A 41 4.64 -7.72 -4.19
N ASP A 42 3.70 -8.14 -5.04
CA ASP A 42 3.41 -7.46 -6.32
C ASP A 42 2.87 -6.04 -6.11
N ILE A 43 2.10 -5.82 -5.04
CA ILE A 43 1.57 -4.49 -4.68
C ILE A 43 2.73 -3.54 -4.36
N LEU A 44 3.65 -4.00 -3.50
CA LEU A 44 4.83 -3.23 -3.12
C LEU A 44 5.75 -2.96 -4.32
N ASP A 45 5.97 -3.95 -5.17
CA ASP A 45 6.83 -3.82 -6.36
C ASP A 45 6.26 -2.79 -7.34
N ARG A 46 4.95 -2.83 -7.60
CA ARG A 46 4.26 -1.83 -8.44
C ARG A 46 4.29 -0.44 -7.83
N CYS A 47 4.13 -0.33 -6.51
CA CYS A 47 4.27 0.94 -5.80
C CYS A 47 5.68 1.51 -6.01
N CYS A 48 6.71 0.68 -5.81
CA CYS A 48 8.09 1.06 -6.03
C CYS A 48 8.34 1.52 -7.47
N ILE A 49 7.88 0.76 -8.48
CA ILE A 49 8.01 1.14 -9.90
C ILE A 49 7.39 2.51 -10.17
N ARG A 50 6.17 2.75 -9.66
CA ARG A 50 5.48 4.03 -9.82
C ARG A 50 6.27 5.17 -9.18
N ILE A 51 6.79 4.99 -7.98
CA ILE A 51 7.56 6.02 -7.27
C ILE A 51 8.89 6.27 -7.98
N SER A 52 9.61 5.22 -8.37
CA SER A 52 10.88 5.34 -9.10
C SER A 52 10.73 6.11 -10.40
N ALA A 53 9.61 5.98 -11.11
CA ALA A 53 9.32 6.75 -12.32
C ALA A 53 9.12 8.27 -12.07
N LEU A 54 8.95 8.69 -10.81
CA LEU A 54 8.83 10.10 -10.42
C LEU A 54 10.18 10.73 -10.06
N LEU A 55 11.20 9.92 -9.78
CA LEU A 55 12.47 10.40 -9.24
C LEU A 55 13.44 10.80 -10.34
N TRP A 56 14.01 12.00 -10.21
CA TRP A 56 15.13 12.52 -10.98
C TRP A 56 16.43 12.43 -10.16
N THR A 57 17.57 12.71 -10.78
CA THR A 57 18.90 12.53 -10.16
C THR A 57 19.08 13.29 -8.84
N ASP A 58 18.49 14.48 -8.70
CA ASP A 58 18.60 15.31 -7.50
C ASP A 58 17.48 15.07 -6.46
N ASP A 59 16.48 14.26 -6.81
CA ASP A 59 15.37 13.97 -5.91
C ASP A 59 15.82 13.07 -4.76
N ARG A 60 15.22 13.31 -3.58
CA ARG A 60 15.48 12.52 -2.38
C ARG A 60 14.19 11.84 -1.95
N PHE A 61 14.18 10.52 -1.97
CA PHE A 61 13.10 9.69 -1.45
C PHE A 61 13.68 8.54 -0.62
N ARG A 62 13.05 8.20 0.50
CA ARG A 62 13.37 7.00 1.27
C ARG A 62 12.14 6.49 2.02
N PHE A 63 11.90 5.18 1.97
CA PHE A 63 10.97 4.51 2.89
C PHE A 63 11.57 4.42 4.31
N LEU A 64 10.78 4.81 5.30
CA LEU A 64 11.13 4.71 6.72
C LEU A 64 10.51 3.45 7.34
N GLU A 65 9.25 3.18 7.02
CA GLU A 65 8.52 1.99 7.47
C GLU A 65 7.56 1.51 6.37
N ILE A 66 7.40 0.18 6.27
CA ILE A 66 6.35 -0.46 5.50
C ILE A 66 5.80 -1.57 6.40
N ARG A 67 4.55 -1.46 6.82
CA ARG A 67 3.94 -2.45 7.73
C ARG A 67 2.53 -2.82 7.29
N GLU A 68 2.07 -3.98 7.72
CA GLU A 68 0.65 -4.25 7.78
C GLU A 68 0.04 -3.50 8.97
N GLU A 69 -1.09 -2.85 8.73
CA GLU A 69 -1.92 -2.26 9.76
C GLU A 69 -3.38 -2.25 9.31
N ARG A 70 -4.23 -2.84 10.16
CA ARG A 70 -5.68 -2.90 9.98
C ARG A 70 -6.11 -3.53 8.64
N GLY A 71 -5.37 -4.54 8.17
CA GLY A 71 -5.63 -5.25 6.92
C GLY A 71 -5.19 -4.51 5.66
N SER A 72 -4.47 -3.40 5.79
CA SER A 72 -3.83 -2.68 4.70
C SER A 72 -2.32 -2.65 4.88
N VAL A 73 -1.56 -2.50 3.80
CA VAL A 73 -0.21 -1.94 3.93
C VAL A 73 -0.32 -0.47 4.33
N GLN A 74 0.61 -0.01 5.15
CA GLN A 74 0.85 1.40 5.47
C GLN A 74 2.31 1.73 5.20
N PHE A 75 2.55 2.97 4.79
CA PHE A 75 3.89 3.45 4.46
C PHE A 75 4.23 4.67 5.31
N GLU A 76 5.45 4.70 5.82
CA GLU A 76 6.09 5.92 6.30
C GLU A 76 7.27 6.24 5.37
N TRP A 77 7.39 7.48 4.92
CA TRP A 77 8.44 7.88 3.99
C TRP A 77 8.87 9.32 4.21
N ARG A 78 10.07 9.63 3.72
CA ARG A 78 10.57 10.99 3.59
C ARG A 78 10.83 11.29 2.13
N CYS A 79 10.38 12.46 1.67
CA CYS A 79 10.63 12.89 0.30
C CYS A 79 10.96 14.38 0.21
N SER A 80 11.67 14.75 -0.85
CA SER A 80 11.88 16.12 -1.30
C SER A 80 11.64 16.12 -2.81
N LEU A 81 10.39 16.40 -3.21
CA LEU A 81 9.94 16.39 -4.60
C LEU A 81 9.18 17.68 -4.93
N PRO A 82 9.14 18.13 -6.19
CA PRO A 82 8.24 19.20 -6.64
C PRO A 82 6.76 18.85 -6.37
N ALA A 83 5.90 19.85 -6.17
CA ALA A 83 4.49 19.66 -5.80
C ALA A 83 3.72 18.72 -6.77
N GLY A 84 3.98 18.81 -8.08
CA GLY A 84 3.38 17.92 -9.08
C GLY A 84 3.76 16.45 -8.87
N ALA A 85 5.03 16.18 -8.55
CA ALA A 85 5.53 14.83 -8.26
C ALA A 85 5.06 14.32 -6.90
N GLN A 86 4.91 15.20 -5.89
CA GLN A 86 4.32 14.81 -4.60
C GLN A 86 2.90 14.28 -4.75
N ARG A 87 2.05 14.92 -5.57
CA ARG A 87 0.69 14.42 -5.83
C ARG A 87 0.69 13.03 -6.45
N LEU A 88 1.60 12.77 -7.39
CA LEU A 88 1.73 11.45 -8.02
C LEU A 88 2.28 10.40 -7.05
N LEU A 89 3.20 10.78 -6.16
CA LEU A 89 3.70 9.94 -5.08
C LEU A 89 2.56 9.53 -4.13
N HIS A 90 1.79 10.50 -3.61
CA HIS A 90 0.63 10.21 -2.75
C HIS A 90 -0.38 9.30 -3.45
N ARG A 91 -0.61 9.47 -4.76
CA ARG A 91 -1.46 8.59 -5.54
C ARG A 91 -0.91 7.17 -5.65
N ALA A 92 0.41 7.01 -5.83
CA ALA A 92 1.05 5.69 -5.89
C ALA A 92 0.96 4.94 -4.55
N ILE A 93 1.09 5.66 -3.43
CA ILE A 93 0.88 5.12 -2.08
C ILE A 93 -0.59 4.73 -1.89
N ALA A 94 -1.53 5.64 -2.15
CA ALA A 94 -2.96 5.38 -1.99
C ALA A 94 -3.45 4.19 -2.83
N LEU A 95 -2.91 4.00 -4.04
CA LEU A 95 -3.19 2.82 -4.87
C LEU A 95 -2.71 1.52 -4.21
N ALA A 96 -1.52 1.52 -3.61
CA ALA A 96 -0.97 0.34 -2.96
C ALA A 96 -1.76 -0.04 -1.70
N GLU A 97 -2.10 0.94 -0.88
CA GLU A 97 -2.95 0.76 0.31
C GLU A 97 -4.33 0.22 -0.09
N ALA A 98 -4.99 0.88 -1.05
CA ALA A 98 -6.28 0.47 -1.56
C ALA A 98 -6.29 -0.97 -2.12
N ARG A 99 -5.26 -1.31 -2.90
CA ARG A 99 -5.11 -2.67 -3.44
C ARG A 99 -4.88 -3.71 -2.36
N SER A 100 -4.16 -3.38 -1.29
CA SER A 100 -3.88 -4.32 -0.19
C SER A 100 -5.13 -4.69 0.60
N LEU A 101 -6.08 -3.75 0.76
CA LEU A 101 -7.37 -3.97 1.42
C LEU A 101 -8.30 -4.96 0.69
N THR A 102 -8.03 -5.24 -0.58
CA THR A 102 -8.80 -6.18 -1.41
C THR A 102 -7.96 -7.40 -1.85
N THR A 103 -6.78 -7.57 -1.26
CA THR A 103 -5.82 -8.62 -1.64
C THR A 103 -5.38 -9.42 -0.41
N CYS A 104 -5.46 -10.74 -0.49
CA CYS A 104 -5.00 -11.63 0.57
C CYS A 104 -3.50 -11.43 0.84
N GLU A 105 -3.13 -11.09 2.08
CA GLU A 105 -1.72 -10.86 2.41
C GLU A 105 -0.86 -12.14 2.39
N VAL A 106 -1.49 -13.32 2.38
CA VAL A 106 -0.81 -14.62 2.37
C VAL A 106 -0.48 -15.04 0.93
N CYS A 107 -1.45 -15.06 0.03
CA CYS A 107 -1.27 -15.59 -1.33
C CYS A 107 -1.42 -14.59 -2.48
N GLY A 108 -1.96 -13.39 -2.24
CA GLY A 108 -2.16 -12.38 -3.29
C GLY A 108 -3.48 -12.50 -4.08
N ASP A 109 -4.31 -13.51 -3.78
CA ASP A 109 -5.65 -13.62 -4.36
C ASP A 109 -6.59 -12.52 -3.85
N VAL A 110 -7.78 -12.40 -4.45
CA VAL A 110 -8.83 -11.49 -3.97
C VAL A 110 -9.18 -11.83 -2.51
N GLY A 111 -9.09 -10.83 -1.65
CA GLY A 111 -9.36 -10.95 -0.22
C GLY A 111 -10.42 -9.99 0.26
N ARG A 112 -10.97 -10.28 1.45
CA ARG A 112 -11.83 -9.38 2.21
C ARG A 112 -11.25 -9.20 3.61
N LEU A 113 -11.67 -8.14 4.30
CA LEU A 113 -11.21 -7.86 5.65
C LEU A 113 -11.85 -8.83 6.65
N HIS A 114 -11.03 -9.56 7.39
CA HIS A 114 -11.45 -10.38 8.52
C HIS A 114 -10.91 -9.82 9.83
N VAL A 115 -11.63 -10.05 10.93
CA VAL A 115 -11.20 -9.71 12.29
C VAL A 115 -11.12 -10.97 13.15
N ASN A 116 -9.97 -11.20 13.77
CA ASN A 116 -9.74 -12.30 14.69
C ASN A 116 -9.11 -11.74 15.97
N ASP A 117 -9.81 -11.85 17.11
CA ASP A 117 -9.34 -11.32 18.41
C ASP A 117 -8.86 -9.86 18.34
N GLY A 118 -9.58 -9.02 17.58
CA GLY A 118 -9.25 -7.60 17.38
C GLY A 118 -8.18 -7.33 16.30
N TRP A 119 -7.49 -8.37 15.81
CA TRP A 119 -6.56 -8.28 14.69
C TRP A 119 -7.30 -8.28 13.36
N HIS A 120 -7.07 -7.26 12.54
CA HIS A 120 -7.69 -7.13 11.22
C HIS A 120 -6.73 -7.59 10.15
N ALA A 121 -7.17 -8.44 9.24
CA ALA A 121 -6.32 -8.98 8.18
C ALA A 121 -7.13 -9.21 6.90
N THR A 122 -6.60 -8.77 5.75
CA THR A 122 -7.23 -9.04 4.46
C THR A 122 -6.87 -10.45 3.99
N ARG A 123 -7.87 -11.31 3.82
CA ARG A 123 -7.72 -12.74 3.51
C ARG A 123 -8.67 -13.18 2.41
N CYS A 124 -8.23 -14.10 1.57
CA CYS A 124 -9.13 -14.83 0.66
C CYS A 124 -9.91 -15.88 1.46
N ALA A 125 -10.94 -16.48 0.84
CA ALA A 125 -11.77 -17.50 1.49
C ALA A 125 -10.95 -18.70 2.02
N VAL A 126 -9.84 -19.05 1.36
CA VAL A 126 -8.97 -20.16 1.75
C VAL A 126 -8.15 -19.84 3.01
N HIS A 127 -7.68 -18.59 3.13
CA HIS A 127 -6.86 -18.14 4.27
C HIS A 127 -7.67 -17.35 5.30
N ALA A 128 -8.99 -17.36 5.22
CA ALA A 128 -9.86 -16.64 6.12
C ALA A 128 -9.68 -17.14 7.56
N THR A 129 -9.45 -16.21 8.48
CA THR A 129 -9.36 -16.48 9.92
C THR A 129 -10.18 -15.43 10.65
N GLY A 130 -11.02 -15.86 11.60
CA GLY A 130 -11.92 -14.96 12.32
C GLY A 130 -13.16 -14.56 11.51
N GLN A 131 -13.82 -13.50 11.94
CA GLN A 131 -15.10 -13.04 11.40
C GLN A 131 -14.90 -12.12 10.20
N LEU A 132 -15.70 -12.29 9.14
CA LEU A 132 -15.72 -11.36 8.02
C LEU A 132 -16.28 -10.01 8.47
N VAL A 133 -15.51 -8.94 8.29
CA VAL A 133 -15.97 -7.57 8.57
C VAL A 133 -17.06 -7.22 7.55
N GLN A 134 -18.25 -6.92 8.05
CA GLN A 134 -19.39 -6.55 7.21
C GLN A 134 -19.23 -5.10 6.76
N THR A 135 -19.05 -4.91 5.46
CA THR A 135 -19.12 -3.62 4.79
C THR A 135 -20.53 -3.40 4.26
N ARG A 136 -20.92 -2.12 4.10
CA ARG A 136 -22.19 -1.82 3.42
C ARG A 136 -22.05 -2.22 1.95
N PRO A 137 -23.10 -2.77 1.31
CA PRO A 137 -23.06 -3.04 -0.11
C PRO A 137 -22.60 -1.81 -0.91
N GLY A 138 -21.50 -1.96 -1.67
CA GLY A 138 -20.90 -0.88 -2.47
C GLY A 138 -19.78 -0.09 -1.78
N ASP A 139 -19.52 -0.36 -0.49
CA ASP A 139 -18.45 0.26 0.30
C ASP A 139 -17.16 -0.58 0.36
N ASP A 140 -17.21 -1.85 -0.05
CA ASP A 140 -16.13 -2.85 0.06
C ASP A 140 -14.80 -2.38 -0.55
N ASP A 141 -14.87 -1.58 -1.62
CA ASP A 141 -13.70 -1.09 -2.38
C ASP A 141 -13.50 0.43 -2.22
N LEU A 142 -14.08 1.04 -1.18
CA LEU A 142 -13.97 2.48 -0.97
C LEU A 142 -12.82 2.84 -0.05
N HIS A 143 -11.97 3.74 -0.52
CA HIS A 143 -10.77 4.21 0.13
C HIS A 143 -10.82 5.73 0.33
N MET A 144 -10.37 6.18 1.49
CA MET A 144 -10.17 7.61 1.76
C MET A 144 -8.77 7.99 1.30
N VAL A 145 -8.68 9.02 0.47
CA VAL A 145 -7.43 9.50 -0.12
C VAL A 145 -7.24 10.94 0.32
N GLN A 146 -6.12 11.23 0.99
CA GLN A 146 -5.77 12.61 1.32
C GLN A 146 -5.12 13.26 0.10
N GLU A 147 -5.66 14.38 -0.39
CA GLU A 147 -5.01 15.18 -1.44
C GLU A 147 -4.30 16.38 -0.83
N THR A 148 -2.97 16.35 -0.85
CA THR A 148 -2.15 17.51 -0.47
C THR A 148 -2.07 18.46 -1.68
N GLY A 149 -2.77 19.61 -1.61
CA GLY A 149 -2.73 20.62 -2.67
C GLY A 149 -3.95 21.55 -2.80
N GLY A 150 -5.10 21.17 -2.24
CA GLY A 150 -6.23 22.08 -2.06
C GLY A 150 -6.08 22.91 -0.79
N ALA A 151 -6.65 24.11 -0.75
CA ALA A 151 -6.75 24.88 0.50
C ALA A 151 -7.36 23.97 1.59
N ASN A 152 -6.57 23.66 2.62
CA ASN A 152 -6.88 22.80 3.78
C ASN A 152 -6.85 21.27 3.63
N GLY A 153 -6.20 20.69 2.60
CA GLY A 153 -5.94 19.24 2.59
C GLY A 153 -7.21 18.39 2.62
N SER A 154 -8.05 18.55 1.60
CA SER A 154 -9.32 17.83 1.48
C SER A 154 -9.14 16.31 1.42
N VAL A 155 -9.91 15.59 2.25
CA VAL A 155 -10.04 14.13 2.13
C VAL A 155 -11.04 13.83 1.02
N LEU A 156 -10.57 13.13 -0.01
CA LEU A 156 -11.39 12.60 -1.09
C LEU A 156 -11.77 11.15 -0.79
N VAL A 157 -12.92 10.73 -1.33
CA VAL A 157 -13.31 9.31 -1.33
C VAL A 157 -13.10 8.79 -2.74
N ALA A 158 -12.41 7.66 -2.87
CA ALA A 158 -12.20 6.98 -4.13
C ALA A 158 -12.63 5.52 -4.01
N ARG A 159 -13.11 4.94 -5.11
CA ARG A 159 -13.24 3.50 -5.26
C ARG A 159 -11.99 2.94 -5.94
N TYR A 160 -11.47 1.83 -5.45
CA TYR A 160 -10.42 1.10 -6.14
C TYR A 160 -11.01 0.20 -7.21
N ASP A 161 -10.52 0.33 -8.44
CA ASP A 161 -10.85 -0.56 -9.55
C ASP A 161 -9.67 -1.53 -9.76
N ARG A 162 -9.88 -2.78 -9.36
CA ARG A 162 -8.88 -3.84 -9.49
C ARG A 162 -8.57 -4.20 -10.95
N ALA A 163 -9.53 -4.08 -11.86
CA ALA A 163 -9.33 -4.45 -13.26
C ALA A 163 -8.36 -3.50 -13.97
N THR A 164 -8.44 -2.22 -13.62
CA THR A 164 -7.58 -1.17 -14.19
C THR A 164 -6.44 -0.74 -13.26
N ASP A 165 -6.39 -1.27 -12.03
CA ASP A 165 -5.43 -0.89 -10.99
C ASP A 165 -5.42 0.63 -10.77
N SER A 166 -6.61 1.21 -10.60
CA SER A 166 -6.84 2.66 -10.58
C SER A 166 -7.77 3.11 -9.44
N LEU A 167 -7.72 4.41 -9.11
CA LEU A 167 -8.63 5.06 -8.16
C LEU A 167 -9.64 5.90 -8.91
N VAL A 168 -10.93 5.61 -8.69
CA VAL A 168 -12.08 6.35 -9.23
C VAL A 168 -12.63 7.26 -8.14
N TYR A 169 -12.35 8.55 -8.24
CA TYR A 169 -12.80 9.54 -7.24
C TYR A 169 -14.31 9.74 -7.30
N LEU A 170 -14.95 9.72 -6.14
CA LEU A 170 -16.37 9.96 -6.01
C LEU A 170 -16.64 11.45 -5.71
N PRO A 171 -17.79 11.99 -6.15
CA PRO A 171 -18.17 13.37 -5.82
C PRO A 171 -18.28 13.59 -4.30
N PRO A 172 -17.98 14.80 -3.80
CA PRO A 172 -18.23 15.15 -2.40
C PRO A 172 -19.69 14.88 -2.01
N GLY A 173 -19.92 14.30 -0.84
CA GLY A 173 -21.27 13.98 -0.33
C GLY A 173 -21.85 12.64 -0.79
N SER A 174 -21.17 11.91 -1.68
CA SER A 174 -21.57 10.57 -2.15
C SER A 174 -21.69 9.51 -1.05
N ARG A 175 -21.05 9.70 0.11
CA ARG A 175 -21.14 8.78 1.27
C ARG A 175 -22.14 9.20 2.37
N GLY A 176 -22.82 10.35 2.27
CA GLY A 176 -23.69 10.82 3.36
C GLY A 176 -22.98 10.90 4.72
N ILE A 177 -21.66 11.09 4.75
CA ILE A 177 -20.91 11.31 5.99
C ILE A 177 -21.20 12.75 6.38
N LYS A 178 -22.06 12.94 7.38
CA LYS A 178 -22.16 14.23 8.07
C LYS A 178 -20.81 14.47 8.73
N GLY A 179 -20.22 15.63 8.41
CA GLY A 179 -18.96 16.09 9.01
C GLY A 179 -19.09 16.35 10.51
#